data_AF-A0A9P8AEP4-F1
#
_entry.id   AF-A0A9P8AEP4-F1
#
_cell.length_a   1.000
_cell.length_b   1.000
_cell.length_c   1.000
_cell.angle_alpha   90.00
_cell.angle_beta   90.00
_cell.angle_gamma   90.00
#
_symmetry.space_group_name_H-M   'P 1'
#
loop_
_entity.id
_entity.type
_entity.pdbx_description
1 polymer ?
#
loop_
_entity_poly.entity_id
_entity_poly.type
_entity_poly.pdbx_seq_one_letter_code
_entity_poly.pdbx_strand_id
1 'polypeptide(L)'
;MPILIATAGRPPLYHTPEWNCAVAHRLLGHDLATYLKIPEPLWSMRIRVWAVLVSEAIPVHFGRLYGRIIRYGWLEKRRSVYAIVMPMVLRTNLGMRRTKFRPGGDVSPLRWEDESIVPDRDGARKARKMFREVILEMVCVLLAVSALTNNIQEAQVASIQYFKEDSAFPNICDFRLTDEFTEPRATFPPHSHVQRDEGTRRITKETFMQLDYLAMYQVSQI
;
A
#
# COMPACT_ATOMS: atom_id res chain seq x y z
N MET A 1 -17.20 -20.55 3.92
CA MET A 1 -16.13 -21.39 4.50
C MET A 1 -15.38 -22.28 3.51
N PRO A 2 -16.01 -23.16 2.69
CA PRO A 2 -15.26 -24.12 1.86
C PRO A 2 -14.30 -23.45 0.86
N ILE A 3 -14.67 -22.26 0.35
CA ILE A 3 -13.80 -21.48 -0.54
C ILE A 3 -12.51 -21.02 0.17
N LEU A 4 -12.61 -20.51 1.41
CA LEU A 4 -11.44 -20.00 2.16
C LEU A 4 -10.46 -21.12 2.54
N ILE A 5 -11.00 -22.31 2.82
CA ILE A 5 -10.20 -23.52 3.08
C ILE A 5 -9.59 -24.01 1.77
N ALA A 6 -10.35 -24.02 0.68
CA ALA A 6 -9.86 -24.43 -0.63
C ALA A 6 -8.73 -23.52 -1.16
N THR A 7 -8.72 -22.24 -0.78
CA THR A 7 -7.65 -21.29 -1.11
C THR A 7 -6.48 -21.32 -0.12
N ALA A 8 -6.65 -21.87 1.08
CA ALA A 8 -5.57 -22.01 2.06
C ALA A 8 -4.53 -23.04 1.60
N GLY A 9 -3.26 -22.80 1.92
CA GLY A 9 -2.15 -23.72 1.60
C GLY A 9 -1.86 -23.91 0.10
N ARG A 10 -2.44 -23.11 -0.78
CA ARG A 10 -2.13 -23.15 -2.22
C ARG A 10 -0.88 -22.32 -2.53
N PRO A 11 0.04 -22.82 -3.37
CA PRO A 11 1.07 -21.98 -3.95
C PRO A 11 0.44 -20.80 -4.72
N PRO A 12 1.07 -19.62 -4.73
CA PRO A 12 2.39 -19.32 -4.18
C PRO A 12 2.39 -18.80 -2.74
N LEU A 13 1.23 -18.47 -2.19
CA LEU A 13 1.11 -17.97 -0.84
C LEU A 13 0.52 -19.05 0.05
N TYR A 14 1.37 -19.70 0.84
CA TYR A 14 0.96 -20.67 1.87
C TYR A 14 0.29 -19.96 3.05
N HIS A 15 -0.83 -19.30 2.79
CA HIS A 15 -1.64 -18.67 3.82
C HIS A 15 -2.42 -19.73 4.61
N THR A 16 -2.41 -19.55 5.92
CA THR A 16 -3.19 -20.40 6.82
C THR A 16 -4.67 -20.05 6.68
N PRO A 17 -5.59 -20.98 6.98
CA PRO A 17 -7.02 -20.68 6.95
C PRO A 17 -7.39 -19.54 7.91
N GLU A 18 -6.70 -19.37 9.03
CA GLU A 18 -6.95 -18.24 9.96
C GLU A 18 -6.59 -16.89 9.31
N TRP A 19 -5.51 -16.83 8.52
CA TRP A 19 -5.15 -15.63 7.76
C TRP A 19 -6.27 -15.24 6.78
N ASN A 20 -6.76 -16.21 6.00
CA ASN A 20 -7.84 -15.97 5.04
C ASN A 20 -9.13 -15.49 5.74
N CYS A 21 -9.45 -16.06 6.92
CA CYS A 21 -10.58 -15.60 7.73
C CYS A 21 -10.37 -14.17 8.25
N ALA A 22 -9.15 -13.84 8.71
CA ALA A 22 -8.83 -12.50 9.19
C ALA A 22 -8.93 -11.43 8.09
N VAL A 23 -8.44 -11.74 6.89
CA VAL A 23 -8.58 -10.87 5.71
C VAL A 23 -10.05 -10.73 5.32
N ALA A 24 -10.81 -11.83 5.28
CA ALA A 24 -12.24 -11.79 4.94
C ALA A 24 -13.04 -10.93 5.94
N HIS A 25 -12.81 -11.09 7.25
CA HIS A 25 -13.41 -10.24 8.29
C HIS A 25 -13.12 -8.76 8.07
N ARG A 26 -11.87 -8.43 7.71
CA ARG A 26 -11.46 -7.03 7.49
C ARG A 26 -12.13 -6.40 6.27
N LEU A 27 -12.33 -7.17 5.20
CA LEU A 27 -12.93 -6.71 3.95
C LEU A 27 -14.46 -6.63 4.02
N LEU A 28 -15.10 -7.61 4.65
CA LEU A 28 -16.56 -7.70 4.74
C LEU A 28 -17.13 -6.84 5.86
N GLY A 29 -16.33 -6.53 6.89
CA GLY A 29 -16.80 -5.92 8.13
C GLY A 29 -17.36 -6.95 9.10
N HIS A 30 -17.55 -6.53 10.36
CA HIS A 30 -17.94 -7.44 11.45
C HIS A 30 -19.33 -8.04 11.21
N ASP A 31 -20.33 -7.22 10.87
CA ASP A 31 -21.72 -7.66 10.75
C ASP A 31 -21.90 -8.70 9.62
N LEU A 32 -21.33 -8.44 8.45
CA LEU A 32 -21.43 -9.35 7.30
C LEU A 32 -20.62 -10.63 7.51
N ALA A 33 -19.45 -10.55 8.16
CA ALA A 33 -18.64 -11.72 8.47
C ALA A 33 -19.33 -12.63 9.51
N THR A 34 -19.98 -12.04 10.51
CA THR A 34 -20.80 -12.75 11.51
C THR A 34 -22.03 -13.41 10.86
N TYR A 35 -22.71 -12.68 9.96
CA TYR A 35 -23.83 -13.24 9.18
C TYR A 35 -23.42 -14.45 8.33
N LEU A 36 -22.24 -14.38 7.69
CA LEU A 36 -21.66 -15.48 6.91
C LEU A 36 -21.02 -16.58 7.76
N LYS A 37 -21.10 -16.47 9.09
CA LYS A 37 -20.53 -17.41 10.07
C LYS A 37 -19.02 -17.66 9.83
N ILE A 38 -18.28 -16.63 9.46
CA ILE A 38 -16.83 -16.70 9.34
C ILE A 38 -16.24 -16.66 10.76
N PRO A 39 -15.39 -17.64 11.16
CA PRO A 39 -14.84 -17.67 12.52
C PRO A 39 -14.08 -16.38 12.82
N GLU A 40 -14.24 -15.85 14.03
CA GLU A 40 -13.55 -14.64 14.44
C GLU A 40 -12.04 -14.86 14.51
N PRO A 41 -11.24 -13.99 13.87
CA PRO A 41 -9.80 -14.14 13.87
C PRO A 41 -9.21 -13.70 15.22
N LEU A 42 -8.15 -14.38 15.65
CA LEU A 42 -7.35 -13.98 16.81
C LEU A 42 -6.85 -12.54 16.64
N TRP A 43 -6.79 -11.79 17.74
CA TRP A 43 -6.36 -10.39 17.74
C TRP A 43 -4.95 -10.18 17.14
N SER A 44 -4.01 -11.10 17.42
CA SER A 44 -2.68 -11.09 16.81
C SER A 44 -2.73 -11.15 15.28
N MET A 45 -3.64 -11.96 14.73
CA MET A 45 -3.84 -12.06 13.29
C MET A 45 -4.45 -10.77 12.71
N ARG A 46 -5.36 -10.12 13.46
CA ARG A 46 -5.93 -8.83 13.06
C ARG A 46 -4.84 -7.76 12.94
N ILE A 47 -3.93 -7.67 13.92
CA ILE A 47 -2.78 -6.74 13.84
C ILE A 47 -1.90 -7.07 12.64
N ARG A 48 -1.61 -8.36 12.41
CA ARG A 48 -0.76 -8.76 11.30
C ARG A 48 -1.36 -8.37 9.95
N VAL A 49 -2.67 -8.57 9.74
CA VAL A 49 -3.39 -8.10 8.55
C VAL A 49 -3.32 -6.57 8.44
N TRP A 50 -3.51 -5.85 9.54
CA TRP A 50 -3.37 -4.40 9.57
C TRP A 50 -1.97 -3.92 9.17
N ALA A 51 -0.93 -4.54 9.71
CA ALA A 51 0.45 -4.23 9.39
C ALA A 51 0.74 -4.43 7.90
N VAL A 52 0.23 -5.52 7.30
CA VAL A 52 0.35 -5.77 5.85
C VAL A 52 -0.39 -4.70 5.05
N LEU A 53 -1.63 -4.38 5.39
CA LEU A 53 -2.39 -3.32 4.69
C LEU A 53 -1.73 -1.94 4.80
N VAL A 54 -1.17 -1.60 5.96
CA VAL A 54 -0.39 -0.36 6.13
C VAL A 54 0.85 -0.40 5.26
N SER A 55 1.55 -1.53 5.21
CA SER A 55 2.74 -1.68 4.37
C SER A 55 2.44 -1.51 2.88
N GLU A 56 1.27 -1.94 2.41
CA GLU A 56 0.79 -1.76 1.03
C GLU A 56 0.37 -0.32 0.73
N ALA A 57 -0.06 0.43 1.75
CA ALA A 57 -0.37 1.85 1.60
C ALA A 57 0.90 2.70 1.43
N ILE A 58 2.05 2.27 1.98
CA ILE A 58 3.31 3.04 1.95
C ILE A 58 3.72 3.42 0.53
N PRO A 59 3.85 2.51 -0.47
CA PRO A 59 4.23 2.87 -1.83
C PRO A 59 3.27 3.85 -2.51
N VAL A 60 1.98 3.78 -2.18
CA VAL A 60 0.95 4.67 -2.74
C VAL A 60 1.11 6.09 -2.19
N HIS A 61 1.26 6.23 -0.88
CA HIS A 61 1.49 7.52 -0.24
C HIS A 61 2.85 8.10 -0.63
N PHE A 62 3.90 7.28 -0.63
CA PHE A 62 5.23 7.66 -1.09
C PHE A 62 5.18 8.18 -2.53
N GLY A 63 4.55 7.46 -3.46
CA GLY A 63 4.46 7.89 -4.85
C GLY A 63 3.72 9.22 -5.05
N ARG A 64 2.72 9.53 -4.22
CA ARG A 64 2.00 10.81 -4.26
C ARG A 64 2.86 11.97 -3.78
N LEU A 65 3.66 11.77 -2.74
CA LEU A 65 4.52 12.80 -2.17
C LEU A 65 5.82 12.94 -2.96
N TYR A 66 6.58 11.85 -3.04
CA TYR A 66 7.90 11.79 -3.69
C TYR A 66 7.82 12.05 -5.19
N GLY A 67 6.88 11.42 -5.88
CA GLY A 67 6.72 11.56 -7.33
C GLY A 67 6.22 12.93 -7.78
N ARG A 68 5.60 13.70 -6.86
CA ARG A 68 5.11 15.06 -7.15
C ARG A 68 6.12 16.14 -6.77
N ILE A 69 6.85 15.97 -5.66
CA ILE A 69 7.70 17.02 -5.10
C ILE A 69 9.17 16.82 -5.52
N ILE A 70 9.70 15.61 -5.38
CA ILE A 70 11.15 15.37 -5.43
C ILE A 70 11.57 14.86 -6.81
N ARG A 71 10.89 13.84 -7.34
CA ARG A 71 11.31 13.17 -8.58
C ARG A 71 10.13 12.95 -9.54
N TYR A 72 9.97 13.90 -10.47
CA TYR A 72 9.06 13.75 -11.59
C TYR A 72 9.44 12.50 -12.42
N GLY A 73 8.46 11.64 -12.69
CA GLY A 73 8.65 10.39 -13.44
C GLY A 73 8.84 9.13 -12.58
N TRP A 74 8.99 9.24 -11.25
CA TRP A 74 9.08 8.06 -10.39
C TRP A 74 7.82 7.18 -10.48
N LEU A 75 6.63 7.80 -10.56
CA LEU A 75 5.37 7.07 -10.74
C LEU A 75 5.32 6.29 -12.05
N GLU A 76 5.92 6.82 -13.12
CA GLU A 76 5.95 6.15 -14.43
C GLU A 76 6.93 4.96 -14.40
N LYS A 77 8.10 5.13 -13.78
CA LYS A 77 9.03 4.03 -13.48
C LYS A 77 8.36 2.93 -12.66
N ARG A 78 7.59 3.30 -11.62
CA ARG A 78 6.82 2.33 -10.84
C ARG A 78 5.83 1.59 -11.75
N ARG A 79 4.97 2.31 -12.48
CA ARG A 79 3.94 1.72 -13.36
C ARG A 79 4.52 0.77 -14.40
N SER A 80 5.65 1.10 -15.02
CA SER A 80 6.29 0.22 -16.01
C SER A 80 6.76 -1.09 -15.40
N VAL A 81 7.25 -1.07 -14.16
CA VAL A 81 7.57 -2.30 -13.40
C VAL A 81 6.32 -3.11 -13.12
N TYR A 82 5.22 -2.48 -12.67
CA TYR A 82 3.96 -3.19 -12.42
C TYR A 82 3.35 -3.77 -13.69
N ALA A 83 3.46 -3.09 -14.82
CA ALA A 83 2.97 -3.60 -16.10
C ALA A 83 3.60 -4.96 -16.47
N ILE A 84 4.82 -5.21 -16.01
CA ILE A 84 5.57 -6.46 -16.25
C ILE A 84 5.29 -7.49 -15.14
N VAL A 85 5.33 -7.06 -13.88
CA VAL A 85 5.18 -7.95 -12.72
C VAL A 85 3.74 -8.45 -12.58
N MET A 86 2.75 -7.59 -12.84
CA MET A 86 1.34 -7.90 -12.59
C MET A 86 0.84 -9.12 -13.37
N PRO A 87 1.06 -9.24 -14.69
CA PRO A 87 0.65 -10.43 -15.44
C PRO A 87 1.38 -11.70 -14.96
N MET A 88 2.62 -11.60 -14.49
CA MET A 88 3.38 -12.76 -13.98
C MET A 88 2.80 -13.28 -12.67
N VAL A 89 2.50 -12.37 -11.74
CA VAL A 89 1.88 -12.70 -10.45
C VAL A 89 0.49 -13.30 -10.67
N LEU A 90 -0.33 -12.69 -11.54
CA LEU A 90 -1.66 -13.22 -11.86
C LEU A 90 -1.58 -14.62 -12.47
N ARG A 91 -0.68 -14.85 -13.44
CA ARG A 91 -0.50 -16.18 -14.03
C ARG A 91 -0.06 -17.21 -12.99
N THR A 92 0.87 -16.85 -12.11
CA THR A 92 1.34 -17.76 -11.05
C THR A 92 0.22 -18.10 -10.09
N ASN A 93 -0.58 -17.11 -9.65
CA ASN A 93 -1.73 -17.33 -8.77
C ASN A 93 -2.84 -18.17 -9.42
N LEU A 94 -2.98 -18.10 -10.76
CA LEU A 94 -3.92 -18.93 -11.52
C LEU A 94 -3.34 -20.33 -11.86
N GLY A 95 -2.23 -20.73 -11.24
CA GLY A 95 -1.60 -22.02 -11.45
C GLY A 95 -0.98 -22.17 -12.86
N MET A 96 -0.48 -21.07 -13.42
CA MET A 96 0.10 -20.99 -14.77
C MET A 96 -0.87 -21.33 -15.90
N ARG A 97 -2.18 -21.15 -15.65
CA ARG A 97 -3.25 -21.40 -16.64
C ARG A 97 -3.68 -20.12 -17.33
N ARG A 98 -3.90 -20.18 -18.65
CA ARG A 98 -4.59 -19.12 -19.40
C ARG A 98 -6.09 -19.22 -19.12
N THR A 99 -6.67 -18.18 -18.53
CA THR A 99 -8.13 -18.06 -18.47
C THR A 99 -8.66 -17.64 -19.84
N LYS A 100 -9.14 -18.60 -20.63
CA LYS A 100 -9.94 -18.31 -21.82
C LYS A 100 -11.41 -18.23 -21.40
N PHE A 101 -12.02 -17.07 -21.54
CA PHE A 101 -13.47 -16.96 -21.39
C PHE A 101 -14.14 -17.73 -22.54
N ARG A 102 -14.95 -18.74 -22.22
CA ARG A 102 -15.70 -19.54 -23.20
C ARG A 102 -17.18 -19.19 -23.09
N PRO A 103 -17.71 -18.24 -23.88
CA PRO A 103 -19.15 -18.00 -23.91
C PRO A 103 -19.86 -19.23 -24.49
N GLY A 104 -20.87 -19.75 -23.80
CA GLY A 104 -21.75 -20.79 -24.33
C GLY A 104 -21.46 -22.24 -23.91
N GLY A 105 -20.55 -22.47 -22.97
CA GLY A 105 -20.35 -23.82 -22.40
C GLY A 105 -19.78 -24.83 -23.40
N ASP A 106 -19.02 -24.38 -24.40
CA ASP A 106 -18.33 -25.27 -25.34
C ASP A 106 -17.27 -26.09 -24.57
N VAL A 107 -17.67 -27.29 -24.15
CA VAL A 107 -16.89 -28.26 -23.38
C VAL A 107 -15.97 -29.03 -24.32
N SER A 108 -15.24 -28.32 -25.19
CA SER A 108 -14.14 -28.97 -25.93
C SER A 108 -13.23 -29.63 -24.88
N PRO A 109 -12.82 -30.89 -25.10
CA PRO A 109 -12.06 -31.64 -24.09
C PRO A 109 -10.85 -30.81 -23.65
N LEU A 110 -10.77 -30.57 -22.33
CA LEU A 110 -9.74 -29.77 -21.69
C LEU A 110 -8.36 -30.31 -22.06
N ARG A 111 -7.73 -29.74 -23.09
CA ARG A 111 -6.33 -30.02 -23.38
C ARG A 111 -5.49 -29.11 -22.51
N TRP A 112 -5.06 -29.64 -21.36
CA TRP A 112 -4.17 -28.99 -20.40
C TRP A 112 -2.96 -28.31 -21.08
N GLU A 113 -2.47 -28.91 -22.16
CA GLU A 113 -1.32 -28.47 -22.95
C GLU A 113 -1.57 -27.09 -23.60
N ASP A 114 -2.78 -26.83 -24.12
CA ASP A 114 -3.12 -25.61 -24.87
C ASP A 114 -3.31 -24.36 -23.98
N GLU A 115 -3.52 -24.58 -22.69
CA GLU A 115 -3.77 -23.53 -21.69
C GLU A 115 -2.56 -23.29 -20.77
N SER A 116 -1.55 -24.15 -20.83
CA SER A 116 -0.31 -24.00 -20.08
C SER A 116 0.52 -22.83 -20.60
N ILE A 117 1.07 -22.02 -19.69
CA ILE A 117 2.00 -20.94 -20.01
C ILE A 117 3.39 -21.38 -19.60
N VAL A 118 4.33 -21.39 -20.53
CA VAL A 118 5.76 -21.59 -20.20
C VAL A 118 6.22 -20.39 -19.36
N PRO A 119 6.77 -20.61 -18.15
CA PRO A 119 7.25 -19.52 -17.31
C PRO A 119 8.44 -18.81 -17.96
N ASP A 120 8.30 -17.51 -18.18
CA ASP A 120 9.37 -16.65 -18.68
C ASP A 120 10.36 -16.30 -17.54
N ARG A 121 11.42 -17.11 -17.43
CA ARG A 121 12.45 -16.96 -16.38
C ARG A 121 13.27 -15.68 -16.54
N ASP A 122 13.55 -15.28 -17.78
CA ASP A 122 14.38 -14.11 -18.07
C ASP A 122 13.60 -12.82 -17.79
N GLY A 123 12.33 -12.77 -18.21
CA GLY A 123 11.40 -11.71 -17.85
C GLY A 123 11.27 -11.57 -16.33
N ALA A 124 11.11 -12.69 -15.61
CA ALA A 124 11.03 -12.68 -14.16
C ALA A 124 12.31 -12.13 -13.51
N ARG A 125 13.50 -12.52 -13.99
CA ARG A 125 14.78 -11.99 -13.48
C ARG A 125 14.90 -10.49 -13.72
N LYS A 126 14.53 -10.01 -14.91
CA LYS A 126 14.55 -8.58 -15.24
C LYS A 126 13.57 -7.78 -14.38
N ALA A 127 12.36 -8.31 -14.18
CA ALA A 127 11.34 -7.72 -13.33
C ALA A 127 11.80 -7.63 -11.88
N ARG A 128 12.44 -8.67 -11.34
CA ARG A 128 13.04 -8.67 -10.00
C ARG A 128 14.07 -7.55 -9.82
N LYS A 129 14.96 -7.37 -10.80
CA LYS A 129 15.97 -6.29 -10.76
C LYS A 129 15.30 -4.91 -10.71
N MET A 130 14.39 -4.64 -11.65
CA MET A 130 13.71 -3.34 -11.72
C MET A 130 12.87 -3.06 -10.46
N PHE A 131 12.21 -4.08 -9.92
CA PHE A 131 11.44 -3.95 -8.68
C PHE A 131 12.34 -3.64 -7.48
N ARG A 132 13.48 -4.34 -7.34
CA ARG A 132 14.47 -4.04 -6.29
C ARG A 132 14.99 -2.61 -6.38
N GLU A 133 15.25 -2.10 -7.58
CA GLU A 133 15.67 -0.71 -7.76
C GLU A 133 14.63 0.29 -7.25
N VAL A 134 13.33 0.06 -7.52
CA VAL A 134 12.24 0.91 -7.03
C VAL A 134 12.11 0.85 -5.50
N ILE A 135 12.20 -0.36 -4.92
CA ILE A 135 12.12 -0.54 -3.46
C ILE A 135 13.33 0.07 -2.75
N LEU A 136 14.55 -0.15 -3.26
CA LEU A 136 15.77 0.43 -2.68
C LEU A 136 15.73 1.95 -2.73
N GLU A 137 15.29 2.53 -3.85
CA GLU A 137 15.10 3.98 -3.96
C GLU A 137 14.12 4.50 -2.90
N MET A 138 12.98 3.83 -2.71
CA MET A 138 12.00 4.19 -1.69
C MET A 138 12.56 4.08 -0.27
N VAL A 139 13.24 2.97 0.06
CA VAL A 139 13.85 2.75 1.39
C VAL A 139 14.93 3.78 1.66
N CYS A 140 15.82 4.06 0.70
CA CYS A 140 16.85 5.08 0.86
C CYS A 140 16.27 6.47 1.14
N VAL A 141 15.20 6.86 0.44
CA VAL A 141 14.53 8.15 0.68
C VAL A 141 13.87 8.18 2.05
N LEU A 142 13.19 7.11 2.47
CA LEU A 142 12.58 7.04 3.80
C LEU A 142 13.62 7.13 4.92
N LEU A 143 14.77 6.45 4.76
CA LEU A 143 15.88 6.53 5.72
C LEU A 143 16.50 7.93 5.75
N ALA A 144 16.70 8.56 4.59
CA ALA A 144 17.24 9.91 4.50
C ALA A 144 16.31 10.94 5.16
N VAL A 145 15.00 10.84 4.94
CA VAL A 145 14.00 11.70 5.59
C VAL A 145 14.00 11.47 7.10
N SER A 146 14.03 10.22 7.56
CA SER A 146 14.09 9.88 8.98
C SER A 146 15.35 10.44 9.66
N ALA A 147 16.51 10.31 9.03
CA ALA A 147 17.76 10.89 9.54
C ALA A 147 17.69 12.42 9.63
N LEU A 148 17.10 13.07 8.62
CA LEU A 148 16.92 14.52 8.62
C LEU A 148 15.99 14.99 9.75
N THR A 149 14.88 14.28 9.98
CA THR A 149 13.94 14.63 11.06
C THR A 149 14.56 14.44 12.44
N ASN A 150 15.40 13.42 12.63
CA ASN A 150 16.13 13.20 13.88
C ASN A 150 17.11 14.35 14.16
N ASN A 151 17.88 14.77 13.15
CA ASN A 151 18.81 15.90 13.29
C ASN A 151 18.08 17.22 13.62
N ILE A 152 16.91 17.46 13.04
CA ILE A 152 16.09 18.64 13.34
C ILE A 152 15.58 18.58 14.79
N GLN A 153 15.16 17.41 15.26
CA GLN A 153 14.68 17.23 16.62
C GLN A 153 15.80 17.48 17.65
N GLU A 154 17.02 17.01 17.38
CA GLU A 154 18.19 17.29 18.22
C GLU A 154 18.53 18.80 18.28
N ALA A 155 18.49 19.48 17.13
CA ALA A 155 18.70 20.94 17.08
C ALA A 155 17.63 21.72 17.85
N GLN A 156 16.37 21.30 17.78
CA GLN A 156 15.28 21.93 18.54
C GLN A 156 15.47 21.76 20.05
N VAL A 157 15.83 20.56 20.51
CA VAL A 157 16.09 20.30 21.94
C VAL A 157 17.27 21.15 22.44
N ALA A 158 18.34 21.27 21.66
CA ALA A 158 19.48 22.13 22.01
C ALA A 158 19.07 23.61 22.11
N SER A 159 18.29 24.13 21.15
CA SER A 159 17.85 25.53 21.16
C SER A 159 16.99 25.89 22.39
N ILE A 160 16.15 24.95 22.85
CA ILE A 160 15.33 25.11 24.05
C ILE A 160 16.19 25.13 25.32
N GLN A 161 17.26 24.33 25.36
CA GLN A 161 18.20 24.33 26.49
C GLN A 161 18.97 25.65 26.58
N TYR A 162 19.48 26.17 25.45
CA TYR A 162 20.13 27.49 25.41
C TYR A 162 19.21 28.61 25.87
N PHE A 163 17.96 28.63 25.38
CA PHE A 163 16.99 29.63 25.82
C PHE A 163 16.71 29.55 27.34
N LYS A 164 16.74 28.34 27.93
CA LYS A 164 16.54 28.16 29.36
C LYS A 164 17.70 28.72 30.19
N GLU A 165 18.95 28.54 29.75
CA GLU A 165 20.13 29.08 30.44
C GLU A 165 20.20 30.61 30.36
N ASP A 166 19.87 31.18 29.21
CA ASP A 166 19.82 32.64 29.06
C ASP A 166 18.61 33.26 29.79
N SER A 167 17.53 32.50 30.01
CA SER A 167 16.35 32.95 30.76
C SER A 167 16.50 32.98 32.29
N ALA A 168 17.73 32.88 32.82
CA ALA A 168 18.04 33.31 34.19
C ALA A 168 17.96 34.86 34.35
N PHE A 169 17.02 35.50 33.63
CA PHE A 169 16.61 36.86 33.86
C PHE A 169 15.67 36.92 35.07
N PRO A 170 15.79 37.96 35.90
CA PRO A 170 14.96 38.13 37.09
C PRO A 170 13.46 38.16 36.72
N ASN A 171 12.62 37.65 37.62
CA ASN A 171 11.16 37.70 37.58
C ASN A 171 10.64 39.05 37.01
N ILE A 172 10.32 39.09 35.72
CA ILE A 172 9.48 40.15 35.13
C ILE A 172 8.08 39.56 35.01
N CYS A 173 7.45 39.39 36.17
CA CYS A 173 6.00 39.35 36.28
C CYS A 173 5.52 40.80 36.16
N ASP A 174 5.01 41.21 34.99
CA ASP A 174 3.95 42.24 34.85
C ASP A 174 3.68 42.66 33.39
N PHE A 175 3.78 41.76 32.41
CA PHE A 175 3.28 42.08 31.06
C PHE A 175 1.79 41.74 30.94
N ARG A 176 0.97 42.71 31.36
CA ARG A 176 -0.50 42.71 31.23
C ARG A 176 -0.85 42.88 29.74
N LEU A 177 -1.14 41.77 29.06
CA LEU A 177 -1.69 41.77 27.71
C LEU A 177 -3.07 42.45 27.71
N THR A 178 -3.16 43.62 27.10
CA THR A 178 -4.44 44.24 26.74
C THR A 178 -5.00 43.55 25.51
N ASP A 179 -6.20 42.99 25.68
CA ASP A 179 -7.06 42.47 24.62
C ASP A 179 -7.36 43.54 23.57
N GLU A 180 -6.81 43.40 22.36
CA GLU A 180 -7.40 43.97 21.15
C GLU A 180 -6.72 43.36 19.92
N PHE A 181 -7.18 42.18 19.48
CA PHE A 181 -6.87 41.69 18.15
C PHE A 181 -8.13 41.17 17.47
N THR A 182 -8.74 42.08 16.71
CA THR A 182 -9.93 41.86 15.89
C THR A 182 -9.56 41.00 14.68
N GLU A 183 -10.12 39.80 14.58
CA GLU A 183 -9.88 38.88 13.45
C GLU A 183 -10.51 39.41 12.14
N PRO A 184 -9.75 39.45 11.03
CA PRO A 184 -10.33 39.66 9.70
C PRO A 184 -10.96 38.35 9.17
N ARG A 185 -12.29 38.37 9.03
CA ARG A 185 -13.12 37.29 8.49
C ARG A 185 -12.89 37.15 6.98
N ALA A 186 -12.08 36.17 6.58
CA ALA A 186 -11.85 35.85 5.16
C ALA A 186 -13.05 35.12 4.55
N THR A 187 -13.73 35.77 3.60
CA THR A 187 -14.77 35.17 2.74
C THR A 187 -14.13 34.32 1.63
N PHE A 188 -14.43 33.02 1.62
CA PHE A 188 -14.02 32.09 0.58
C PHE A 188 -14.95 32.18 -0.65
N PRO A 189 -14.42 32.14 -1.89
CA PRO A 189 -15.23 32.08 -3.10
C PRO A 189 -15.85 30.69 -3.32
N PRO A 190 -17.03 30.62 -3.97
CA PRO A 190 -17.74 29.37 -4.22
C PRO A 190 -16.98 28.47 -5.21
N HIS A 191 -16.81 27.20 -4.83
CA HIS A 191 -16.19 26.16 -5.64
C HIS A 191 -17.01 25.87 -6.90
N SER A 192 -16.41 26.09 -8.06
CA SER A 192 -16.92 25.63 -9.35
C SER A 192 -16.87 24.10 -9.42
N HIS A 193 -18.02 23.48 -9.63
CA HIS A 193 -18.18 22.06 -9.91
C HIS A 193 -17.45 21.67 -11.19
N VAL A 194 -16.26 21.07 -11.05
CA VAL A 194 -15.58 20.36 -12.13
C VAL A 194 -16.18 18.95 -12.17
N GLN A 195 -17.09 18.73 -13.11
CA GLN A 195 -17.60 17.42 -13.48
C GLN A 195 -16.43 16.62 -14.08
N ARG A 196 -15.81 15.78 -13.24
CA ARG A 196 -14.75 14.85 -13.66
C ARG A 196 -15.44 13.56 -14.11
N ASP A 197 -15.34 13.29 -15.41
CA ASP A 197 -15.79 12.05 -16.05
C ASP A 197 -15.26 10.81 -15.29
N GLU A 198 -16.15 10.12 -14.57
CA GLU A 198 -15.88 8.88 -13.81
C GLU A 198 -16.11 7.61 -14.65
N GLY A 199 -16.18 7.75 -15.97
CA GLY A 199 -16.27 6.61 -16.88
C GLY A 199 -14.91 5.95 -17.05
N THR A 200 -14.71 4.77 -16.46
CA THR A 200 -13.61 3.84 -16.76
C THR A 200 -12.30 4.06 -15.99
N ARG A 201 -12.26 3.71 -14.69
CA ARG A 201 -11.08 3.15 -13.96
C ARG A 201 -11.36 2.96 -12.45
N ARG A 202 -12.42 2.23 -12.08
CA ARG A 202 -12.49 1.60 -10.75
C ARG A 202 -11.93 0.19 -10.83
N ILE A 203 -10.65 0.08 -11.18
CA ILE A 203 -9.85 -1.00 -10.61
C ILE A 203 -9.66 -0.56 -9.16
N THR A 204 -10.35 -1.22 -8.24
CA THR A 204 -10.42 -0.82 -6.84
C THR A 204 -9.00 -0.67 -6.28
N LYS A 205 -8.72 0.41 -5.54
CA LYS A 205 -7.41 0.66 -4.92
C LYS A 205 -6.92 -0.56 -4.12
N GLU A 206 -7.85 -1.36 -3.63
CA GLU A 206 -7.64 -2.61 -2.89
C GLU A 206 -7.01 -3.74 -3.71
N THR A 207 -7.35 -3.89 -5.00
CA THR A 207 -6.70 -4.92 -5.85
C THR A 207 -5.25 -4.55 -6.15
N PHE A 208 -4.92 -3.26 -6.28
CA PHE A 208 -3.55 -2.83 -6.53
C PHE A 208 -2.65 -3.02 -5.29
N MET A 209 -3.21 -2.90 -4.09
CA MET A 209 -2.47 -3.03 -2.82
C MET A 209 -2.05 -4.48 -2.52
N GLN A 210 -2.96 -5.46 -2.66
CA GLN A 210 -2.63 -6.89 -2.45
C GLN A 210 -1.55 -7.41 -3.41
N LEU A 211 -1.43 -6.78 -4.59
CA LEU A 211 -0.47 -7.17 -5.63
C LEU A 211 0.95 -6.65 -5.35
N ASP A 212 1.12 -5.59 -4.54
CA ASP A 212 2.43 -5.09 -4.08
C ASP A 212 3.10 -6.11 -3.15
N TYR A 213 2.33 -6.67 -2.21
CA TYR A 213 2.81 -7.68 -1.28
C TYR A 213 3.09 -9.02 -1.97
N LEU A 214 2.19 -9.45 -2.86
CA LEU A 214 2.38 -10.62 -3.70
C LEU A 214 3.63 -10.49 -4.57
N ALA A 215 3.83 -9.34 -5.21
CA ALA A 215 5.03 -9.05 -5.97
C ALA A 215 6.29 -9.10 -5.07
N MET A 216 6.29 -8.41 -3.92
CA MET A 216 7.42 -8.44 -2.97
C MET A 216 7.74 -9.87 -2.49
N TYR A 217 6.72 -10.61 -2.08
CA TYR A 217 6.87 -11.92 -1.46
C TYR A 217 7.26 -12.97 -2.50
N GLN A 218 6.63 -12.99 -3.68
CA GLN A 218 7.00 -13.92 -4.75
C GLN A 218 8.39 -13.65 -5.32
N VAL A 219 8.79 -12.37 -5.45
CA VAL A 219 10.14 -12.01 -5.89
C VAL A 219 11.21 -12.48 -4.88
N SER A 220 10.87 -12.57 -3.60
CA SER A 220 11.79 -13.04 -2.54
C SER A 220 11.90 -14.57 -2.45
N GLN A 221 10.94 -15.32 -3.00
CA GLN A 221 10.85 -16.80 -2.87
C GLN A 221 11.34 -17.56 -4.12
N ILE A 222 11.66 -16.85 -5.22
CA ILE A 222 12.27 -17.36 -6.46
C ILE A 222 13.69 -16.82 -6.53
#